data_AF-A0A8J7HLX5-F1
#
_entry.id   AF-A0A8J7HLX5-F1
#
_cell.length_a   1.000
_cell.length_b   1.000
_cell.length_c   1.000
_cell.angle_alpha   90.00
_cell.angle_beta   90.00
_cell.angle_gamma   90.00
#
_symmetry.space_group_name_H-M   'P 1'
#
loop_
_entity.id
_entity.type
_entity.pdbx_description
1 polymer ?
#
loop_
_entity_poly.entity_id
_entity_poly.type
_entity_poly.pdbx_seq_one_letter_code
_entity_poly.pdbx_strand_id
1 'polypeptide(L)'
;MQQLNAELEQRVVERTAQLKETNDRLLKTVIEQQQTQLILLEQAQLLDLAHDTIITRDLNGAINFWNKGAEYMYGWKQAEAVGQISYTLLKTQFPQPLPKIAAELLEKGYWEGELNQFRRAGWSTHQCRQSLGFTHR
;
A
#
# COMPACT_ATOMS: atom_id res chain seq x y z
N MET A 1 -44.90 -5.30 43.42
CA MET A 1 -44.24 -6.61 43.17
C MET A 1 -44.52 -7.11 41.75
N GLN A 2 -45.78 -7.37 41.35
CA GLN A 2 -46.06 -7.88 39.98
C GLN A 2 -45.72 -6.91 38.85
N GLN A 3 -45.97 -5.61 39.01
CA GLN A 3 -45.63 -4.58 38.01
C GLN A 3 -44.13 -4.48 37.72
N LEU A 4 -43.30 -4.61 38.76
CA LEU A 4 -41.84 -4.49 38.65
C LEU A 4 -41.23 -5.69 37.89
N ASN A 5 -41.78 -6.89 38.08
CA ASN A 5 -41.33 -8.09 37.37
C ASN A 5 -41.69 -8.01 35.87
N ALA A 6 -42.91 -7.58 35.54
CA ALA A 6 -43.32 -7.42 34.14
C ALA A 6 -42.46 -6.38 33.40
N GLU A 7 -42.12 -5.28 34.07
CA GLU A 7 -41.24 -4.24 33.51
C GLU A 7 -39.81 -4.76 33.29
N LEU A 8 -39.28 -5.56 34.21
CA LEU A 8 -37.97 -6.22 34.08
C LEU A 8 -37.94 -7.22 32.92
N GLU A 9 -38.95 -8.07 32.79
CA GLU A 9 -39.06 -9.02 31.69
C GLU A 9 -39.14 -8.33 30.34
N GLN A 10 -39.92 -7.24 30.23
CA GLN A 10 -40.03 -6.44 29.03
C GLN A 10 -38.67 -5.80 28.65
N ARG A 11 -37.92 -5.30 29.64
CA ARG A 11 -36.58 -4.72 29.43
C ARG A 11 -35.55 -5.75 28.97
N VAL A 12 -35.63 -6.97 29.48
CA VAL A 12 -34.76 -8.08 29.04
C VAL A 12 -35.06 -8.42 27.59
N VAL A 13 -36.33 -8.54 27.20
CA VAL A 13 -36.72 -8.83 25.81
C VAL A 13 -36.24 -7.74 24.85
N GLU A 14 -36.47 -6.46 25.18
CA GLU A 14 -36.00 -5.33 24.37
C GLU A 14 -34.49 -5.32 24.22
N ARG A 15 -33.74 -5.47 25.32
CA ARG A 15 -32.27 -5.48 25.27
C ARG A 15 -31.73 -6.68 24.50
N THR A 16 -32.37 -7.84 24.61
CA THR A 16 -31.93 -9.04 23.89
C THR A 16 -32.17 -8.91 22.39
N ALA A 17 -33.29 -8.30 21.99
CA ALA A 17 -33.57 -7.99 20.58
C ALA A 17 -32.58 -6.95 20.03
N GLN A 18 -32.32 -5.88 20.78
CA GLN A 18 -31.37 -4.84 20.40
C GLN A 18 -29.92 -5.35 20.30
N LEU A 19 -29.53 -6.26 21.20
CA LEU A 19 -28.21 -6.91 21.16
C LEU A 19 -28.08 -7.84 19.95
N LYS A 20 -29.14 -8.59 19.62
CA LYS A 20 -29.16 -9.46 18.44
C LYS A 20 -29.04 -8.64 17.15
N GLU A 21 -29.81 -7.56 17.03
CA GLU A 21 -29.74 -6.66 15.88
C GLU A 21 -28.35 -6.03 15.73
N THR A 22 -27.76 -5.60 16.84
CA THR A 22 -26.39 -5.03 16.84
C THR A 22 -25.36 -6.09 16.44
N ASN A 23 -25.49 -7.32 16.96
CA ASN A 23 -24.61 -8.42 16.60
C ASN A 23 -24.72 -8.77 15.11
N ASP A 24 -25.93 -8.84 14.56
CA ASP A 24 -26.13 -9.11 13.12
C ASP A 24 -25.52 -8.01 12.25
N ARG A 25 -25.63 -6.75 12.68
CA ARG A 25 -25.00 -5.61 11.99
C ARG A 25 -23.47 -5.67 12.07
N LEU A 26 -22.92 -5.98 13.24
CA LEU A 26 -21.47 -6.11 13.44
C LEU A 26 -20.90 -7.27 12.61
N LEU A 27 -21.58 -8.41 12.58
CA LEU A 27 -21.18 -9.56 11.76
C LEU A 27 -21.12 -9.18 10.28
N LYS A 28 -22.12 -8.45 9.78
CA LYS A 28 -22.11 -7.95 8.40
C LYS A 28 -20.90 -7.05 8.12
N THR A 29 -20.63 -6.07 8.99
CA THR A 29 -19.49 -5.15 8.83
C THR A 29 -18.15 -5.89 8.88
N VAL A 30 -17.99 -6.87 9.78
CA VAL A 30 -16.76 -7.67 9.88
C VAL A 30 -16.52 -8.46 8.60
N ILE A 31 -17.56 -9.09 8.05
CA ILE A 31 -17.47 -9.86 6.80
C ILE A 31 -17.06 -8.94 5.64
N GLU A 32 -17.69 -7.77 5.51
CA GLU A 32 -17.38 -6.79 4.45
C GLU A 32 -15.92 -6.28 4.56
N GLN A 33 -15.44 -6.02 5.79
CA GLN A 33 -14.05 -5.62 6.02
C GLN A 33 -13.07 -6.73 5.68
N GLN A 34 -13.35 -7.97 6.08
CA GLN A 34 -12.51 -9.13 5.78
C GLN A 34 -12.42 -9.39 4.27
N GLN A 35 -13.53 -9.29 3.54
CA GLN A 35 -13.53 -9.42 2.08
C GLN A 35 -12.66 -8.35 1.42
N THR A 36 -12.77 -7.10 1.89
CA THR A 36 -11.93 -6.00 1.40
C THR A 36 -10.45 -6.27 1.65
N GLN A 37 -10.10 -6.76 2.85
CA GLN A 37 -8.73 -7.12 3.20
C GLN A 37 -8.19 -8.26 2.33
N LEU A 38 -8.99 -9.28 2.05
CA LEU A 38 -8.60 -10.39 1.18
C LEU A 38 -8.32 -9.91 -0.25
N ILE A 39 -9.18 -9.06 -0.81
CA ILE A 39 -8.98 -8.50 -2.15
C ILE A 39 -7.70 -7.66 -2.19
N LEU A 40 -7.43 -6.83 -1.17
CA LEU A 40 -6.20 -6.04 -1.09
C LEU A 40 -4.95 -6.92 -1.00
N LEU A 41 -5.01 -8.01 -0.22
CA LEU A 41 -3.91 -8.97 -0.12
C LEU A 41 -3.66 -9.68 -1.46
N GLU A 42 -4.72 -10.10 -2.15
CA GLU A 42 -4.61 -10.74 -3.46
C GLU A 42 -4.00 -9.79 -4.50
N GLN A 43 -4.46 -8.53 -4.53
CA GLN A 43 -3.88 -7.49 -5.40
C GLN A 43 -2.40 -7.23 -5.10
N ALA A 44 -2.00 -7.19 -3.82
CA ALA A 44 -0.61 -7.03 -3.45
C ALA A 44 0.26 -8.23 -3.88
N GLN A 45 -0.27 -9.46 -3.77
CA GLN A 45 0.42 -10.67 -4.24
C GLN A 45 0.58 -10.71 -5.75
N LEU A 46 -0.38 -10.18 -6.52
CA LEU A 46 -0.26 -10.07 -7.98
C LEU A 46 0.91 -9.16 -8.38
N LEU A 47 1.15 -8.07 -7.64
CA LEU A 47 2.32 -7.20 -7.87
C LEU A 47 3.65 -7.91 -7.58
N ASP A 48 3.67 -8.87 -6.65
CA ASP A 48 4.83 -9.71 -6.35
C ASP A 48 5.08 -10.80 -7.41
N LEU A 49 4.06 -11.18 -8.19
CA LEU A 49 4.17 -12.15 -9.28
C LEU A 49 4.55 -11.49 -10.61
N ALA A 50 4.35 -10.18 -10.74
CA ALA A 50 4.80 -9.45 -11.91
C ALA A 50 6.34 -9.53 -12.02
N HIS A 51 6.84 -9.97 -13.19
CA HIS A 51 8.26 -9.88 -13.52
C HIS A 51 8.76 -8.43 -13.62
N ASP A 52 7.82 -7.50 -13.77
CA ASP A 52 8.10 -6.07 -13.74
C ASP A 52 8.66 -5.65 -12.39
N THR A 53 9.66 -4.79 -12.44
CA THR A 53 10.29 -4.24 -11.24
C THR A 53 9.48 -3.04 -10.76
N ILE A 54 8.79 -3.23 -9.64
CA ILE A 54 7.88 -2.24 -9.07
C ILE A 54 8.43 -1.76 -7.72
N ILE A 55 8.65 -0.46 -7.64
CA ILE A 55 9.10 0.22 -6.43
C ILE A 55 8.16 1.40 -6.20
N THR A 56 7.65 1.54 -4.98
CA THR A 56 6.92 2.74 -4.57
C THR A 56 7.72 3.46 -3.49
N ARG A 57 7.66 4.78 -3.53
CA ARG A 57 8.35 5.67 -2.59
C ARG A 57 7.49 6.88 -2.25
N ASP A 58 7.77 7.48 -1.11
CA ASP A 58 7.18 8.77 -0.74
C ASP A 58 7.84 9.95 -1.50
N LEU A 59 7.34 11.17 -1.24
CA LEU A 59 7.88 12.39 -1.86
C LEU A 59 9.31 12.72 -1.42
N ASN A 60 9.74 12.24 -0.25
CA ASN A 60 11.12 12.40 0.22
C ASN A 60 12.07 11.38 -0.44
N GLY A 61 11.50 10.37 -1.09
CA GLY A 61 12.20 9.30 -1.77
C GLY A 61 12.38 8.03 -0.93
N ALA A 62 11.79 7.95 0.26
CA ALA A 62 11.83 6.75 1.09
C ALA A 62 10.98 5.64 0.47
N ILE A 63 11.56 4.46 0.29
CA ILE A 63 10.90 3.30 -0.30
C ILE A 63 9.85 2.78 0.69
N ASN A 64 8.59 2.65 0.25
CA ASN A 64 7.52 2.05 1.04
C ASN A 64 7.09 0.68 0.51
N PHE A 65 7.38 0.37 -0.76
CA PHE A 65 7.06 -0.89 -1.39
C PHE A 65 8.17 -1.33 -2.34
N TRP A 66 8.48 -2.62 -2.30
CA TRP A 66 9.53 -3.26 -3.08
C TRP A 66 9.09 -4.68 -3.42
N ASN A 67 8.70 -4.93 -4.67
CA ASN A 67 8.18 -6.24 -5.06
C ASN A 67 9.29 -7.28 -5.29
N LYS A 68 8.91 -8.55 -5.45
CA LYS A 68 9.88 -9.62 -5.78
C LYS A 68 10.63 -9.35 -7.08
N GLY A 69 9.99 -8.77 -8.09
CA GLY A 69 10.66 -8.34 -9.33
C GLY A 69 11.85 -7.42 -9.06
N ALA A 70 11.69 -6.45 -8.15
CA ALA A 70 12.75 -5.55 -7.71
C ALA A 70 13.84 -6.28 -6.91
N GLU A 71 13.49 -7.26 -6.06
CA GLU A 71 14.50 -8.09 -5.38
C GLU A 71 15.37 -8.85 -6.38
N TYR A 72 14.75 -9.50 -7.38
CA TYR A 72 15.47 -10.23 -8.40
C TYR A 72 16.32 -9.31 -9.27
N MET A 73 15.80 -8.12 -9.61
CA MET A 73 16.51 -7.18 -10.46
C MET A 73 17.70 -6.53 -9.76
N TYR A 74 17.51 -5.97 -8.55
CA TYR A 74 18.56 -5.20 -7.88
C TYR A 74 19.36 -6.01 -6.84
N GLY A 75 18.87 -7.18 -6.42
CA GLY A 75 19.55 -8.06 -5.46
C GLY A 75 19.44 -7.62 -3.99
N TRP A 76 18.55 -6.67 -3.69
CA TRP A 76 18.22 -6.25 -2.32
C TRP A 76 16.92 -6.91 -1.89
N LYS A 77 16.89 -7.45 -0.67
CA LYS A 77 15.65 -7.93 -0.08
C LYS A 77 14.74 -6.75 0.26
N GLN A 78 13.42 -6.95 0.18
CA GLN A 78 12.43 -5.94 0.58
C GLN A 78 12.73 -5.41 1.99
N ALA A 79 13.07 -6.31 2.92
CA ALA A 79 13.42 -5.94 4.29
C ALA A 79 14.69 -5.07 4.42
N GLU A 80 15.58 -5.09 3.43
CA GLU A 80 16.78 -4.24 3.37
C GLU A 80 16.48 -2.90 2.66
N ALA A 81 15.54 -2.89 1.71
CA ALA A 81 15.25 -1.76 0.84
C ALA A 81 14.17 -0.81 1.40
N VAL A 82 13.13 -1.34 2.04
CA VAL A 82 12.03 -0.53 2.60
C VAL A 82 12.56 0.38 3.71
N GLY A 83 12.15 1.66 3.68
CA GLY A 83 12.63 2.71 4.58
C GLY A 83 13.89 3.43 4.10
N GLN A 84 14.63 2.88 3.13
CA GLN A 84 15.80 3.54 2.54
C GLN A 84 15.40 4.57 1.48
N ILE A 85 16.25 5.57 1.27
CA ILE A 85 16.08 6.54 0.18
C ILE A 85 16.44 5.87 -1.15
N SER A 86 15.50 5.81 -2.09
CA SER A 86 15.62 5.04 -3.34
C SER A 86 16.84 5.40 -4.16
N TYR A 87 17.07 6.69 -4.40
CA TYR A 87 18.19 7.17 -5.19
C TYR A 87 19.54 7.07 -4.47
N THR A 88 19.54 6.91 -3.15
CA THR A 88 20.75 6.64 -2.37
C THR A 88 21.10 5.15 -2.41
N LEU A 89 20.13 4.28 -2.15
CA LEU A 89 20.29 2.82 -2.20
C LEU A 89 20.73 2.36 -3.59
N LEU A 90 20.05 2.87 -4.62
CA LEU A 90 20.31 2.54 -6.01
C LEU A 90 21.35 3.45 -6.66
N LYS A 91 21.97 4.37 -5.90
CA LYS A 91 22.97 5.35 -6.39
C LYS A 91 22.57 5.94 -7.76
N THR A 92 21.32 6.38 -7.85
CA THR A 92 20.68 6.72 -9.13
C THR A 92 21.32 7.95 -9.72
N GLN A 93 21.76 7.86 -10.98
CA GLN A 93 22.08 9.02 -11.78
C GLN A 93 20.88 9.36 -12.65
N PHE A 94 20.36 10.56 -12.43
CA PHE A 94 19.23 11.09 -13.17
C PHE A 94 19.70 11.78 -14.45
N PRO A 95 18.94 11.66 -15.57
CA PRO A 95 19.28 12.31 -16.84
C PRO A 95 19.10 13.83 -16.76
N GLN A 96 18.28 14.30 -15.82
CA GLN A 96 18.05 15.72 -15.55
C GLN A 96 17.95 15.96 -14.03
N PRO A 97 18.12 17.20 -13.55
CA PRO A 97 18.04 17.50 -12.12
C PRO A 97 16.71 17.05 -11.50
N LEU A 98 16.77 16.46 -10.30
CA LEU A 98 15.61 16.00 -9.54
C LEU A 98 14.46 17.03 -9.46
N PRO A 99 14.71 18.34 -9.25
CA PRO A 99 13.63 19.34 -9.24
C PRO A 99 12.86 19.43 -10.55
N LYS A 100 13.51 19.21 -11.71
CA LYS A 100 12.83 19.19 -13.01
C LYS A 100 11.96 17.95 -13.18
N ILE A 101 12.49 16.79 -12.79
CA ILE A 101 11.73 15.52 -12.78
C ILE A 101 10.52 15.64 -11.86
N ALA A 102 10.70 16.20 -10.66
CA ALA A 102 9.63 16.39 -9.70
C ALA A 102 8.57 17.36 -10.22
N ALA A 103 8.97 18.48 -10.84
CA ALA A 103 8.03 19.41 -11.46
C ALA A 103 7.21 18.75 -12.58
N GLU A 104 7.88 17.98 -13.45
CA GLU A 104 7.21 17.25 -14.53
C GLU A 104 6.26 16.17 -14.01
N LEU A 105 6.65 15.44 -12.97
CA LEU A 105 5.83 14.44 -12.29
C LEU A 105 4.58 15.07 -11.64
N LEU A 106 4.72 16.26 -11.04
CA LEU A 106 3.62 17.00 -10.44
C LEU A 106 2.68 17.60 -11.49
N GLU A 107 3.21 18.07 -12.62
CA GLU A 107 2.42 18.66 -13.70
C GLU A 107 1.66 17.62 -14.51
N LYS A 108 2.33 16.53 -14.91
CA LYS A 108 1.79 15.51 -15.83
C LYS A 108 1.20 14.30 -15.11
N GLY A 109 1.51 14.10 -13.83
CA GLY A 109 1.15 12.91 -13.06
C GLY A 109 2.01 11.68 -13.36
N TYR A 110 2.91 11.75 -14.34
CA TYR A 110 3.89 10.70 -14.65
C TYR A 110 5.16 11.30 -15.29
N TRP A 111 6.25 10.55 -15.18
CA TRP A 111 7.54 10.84 -15.81
C TRP A 111 8.12 9.54 -16.34
N GLU A 112 8.72 9.58 -17.53
CA GLU A 112 9.40 8.45 -18.16
C GLU A 112 10.79 8.87 -18.57
N GLY A 113 11.78 8.05 -18.25
CA GLY A 113 13.15 8.27 -18.67
C GLY A 113 14.09 7.16 -18.25
N GLU A 114 15.30 7.22 -18.80
CA GLU A 114 16.35 6.27 -18.46
C GLU A 114 17.07 6.69 -17.18
N LEU A 115 17.21 5.74 -16.25
CA LEU A 115 17.96 5.91 -15.01
C LEU A 115 19.13 4.95 -14.99
N ASN A 116 20.32 5.45 -14.66
CA ASN A 116 21.45 4.60 -14.35
C ASN A 116 21.42 4.29 -12.86
N GLN A 117 21.35 3.01 -12.51
CA GLN A 117 21.18 2.55 -11.14
C GLN A 117 22.16 1.45 -10.80
N PHE A 118 22.51 1.37 -9.53
CA PHE A 118 23.31 0.29 -8.99
C PHE A 118 22.44 -0.80 -8.42
N ARG A 119 22.77 -2.02 -8.85
CA ARG A 119 22.38 -3.26 -8.21
C ARG A 119 23.43 -3.62 -7.17
N ARG A 120 23.10 -4.52 -6.24
CA ARG A 120 24.04 -5.03 -5.23
C ARG A 120 25.32 -5.61 -5.86
N ALA A 121 25.21 -6.17 -7.08
CA ALA A 121 26.31 -6.80 -7.81
C ALA A 121 27.01 -5.90 -8.87
N GLY A 122 26.59 -4.65 -9.08
CA GLY A 122 27.22 -3.76 -10.07
C GLY A 122 26.28 -2.72 -10.71
N TRP A 123 26.72 -2.13 -11.82
CA TRP A 123 25.97 -1.10 -12.57
C TRP A 123 24.97 -1.71 -13.55
N SER A 124 23.80 -1.07 -13.68
CA SER A 124 22.86 -1.35 -14.75
C SER A 124 22.02 -0.13 -15.14
N THR A 125 21.77 0.03 -16.43
CA THR A 125 20.89 1.08 -16.97
C THR A 125 19.49 0.53 -17.12
N HIS A 126 18.50 1.24 -16.61
CA HIS A 126 17.10 0.84 -16.62
C HIS A 126 16.22 1.94 -17.16
N GLN A 127 15.33 1.60 -18.08
CA GLN A 127 14.22 2.47 -18.42
C GLN A 127 13.22 2.45 -17.26
N CYS A 128 12.95 3.62 -16.68
CA CYS A 128 12.10 3.76 -15.53
C CYS A 128 10.92 4.66 -15.86
N ARG A 129 9.72 4.16 -15.57
CA ARG A 129 8.50 4.95 -15.56
C ARG A 129 8.12 5.22 -14.11
N GLN A 130 8.05 6.50 -13.75
CA GLN A 130 7.56 6.95 -12.46
C GLN A 130 6.16 7.54 -12.64
N SER A 131 5.20 7.04 -11.89
CA SER A 131 3.86 7.62 -11.81
C SER A 131 3.65 8.22 -10.43
N LEU A 132 2.91 9.33 -10.38
CA LEU A 132 2.48 9.92 -9.12
C LEU A 132 1.24 9.14 -8.65
N GLY A 133 1.39 8.36 -7.57
CA GLY A 133 0.25 7.77 -6.90
C GLY A 133 -0.57 8.86 -6.22
N PHE A 134 -1.85 9.01 -6.59
CA PHE A 134 -2.78 9.89 -5.88
C PHE A 134 -2.99 9.35 -4.47
N THR A 135 -2.18 9.80 -3.51
CA THR A 135 -2.55 9.71 -2.10
C THR A 135 -3.60 10.80 -1.89
N HIS A 136 -4.87 10.40 -1.86
CA HIS A 136 -5.97 11.28 -1.53
C HIS A 136 -5.67 12.00 -0.21
N ARG A 137 -5.83 13.33 -0.26
CA ARG A 137 -5.79 14.23 0.88
C ARG A 137 -6.98 13.97 1.79
#